data_AF-A0A957MZW2-F1
#
_entry.id   AF-A0A957MZW2-F1
#
_cell.length_a   1.000
_cell.length_b   1.000
_cell.length_c   1.000
_cell.angle_alpha   90.00
_cell.angle_beta   90.00
_cell.angle_gamma   90.00
#
_symmetry.space_group_name_H-M   'P 1'
#
loop_
_entity.id
_entity.type
_entity.pdbx_description
1 polymer ?
#
loop_
_entity_poly.entity_id
_entity_poly.type
_entity_poly.pdbx_seq_one_letter_code
_entity_poly.pdbx_strand_id
1 'polypeptide(L)'
;QVTAAIWAVAGALWVWLAGRQSVRWLAPWGLVTQVAAGIAFVPATVAALDRAFQPATGHLPFVDEFAVGWALLGLAGLVSSYFVQRMADAPERTPNTDLLKLVAVLAFAWGAAWWFGGGIVEATTVPDSYVVSAVLLFVTASCVAMALIGGRLRFALLAAPLWGLLPVIAVLALLQPWEIDSPLQGGAWLAWPLALASHGWMVRRNDGKPGIDIYHAGGVWLVAYLAAVGASGLLTQAGAGGTLIAASTLLMLAGVVWVMAMFAGRLPAPIGNNAATYLVYGAGPVALAGIVYLLYASVRFDGAMTRLPYLPLLNPLGLASAAMLAASLYWLWRVRAVMPSVGRALWSLRWVWVAVLVFAVSAELARIVHNVLGVPFTFADLYGAELYQMMLSVTWGVMALGFMVAGNRSRSRARWFAGAIILAITVVKLFLVDLSGIGTVARIVSFIGVGLLILLIAFVAPAPHKVEAEATVAEV
;
A
#
# COMPACT_ATOMS: atom_id res chain seq x y z
N GLN A 1 -22.36 33.97 -15.37
CA GLN A 1 -21.28 32.95 -15.47
C GLN A 1 -20.43 33.20 -16.71
N VAL A 2 -21.05 33.21 -17.90
CA VAL A 2 -20.37 33.43 -19.21
C VAL A 2 -19.54 34.72 -19.26
N THR A 3 -20.04 35.84 -18.73
CA THR A 3 -19.32 37.12 -18.75
C THR A 3 -17.98 37.08 -18.01
N ALA A 4 -17.93 36.44 -16.83
CA ALA A 4 -16.69 36.29 -16.07
C ALA A 4 -15.67 35.42 -16.82
N ALA A 5 -16.12 34.33 -17.43
CA ALA A 5 -15.28 33.45 -18.24
C ALA A 5 -14.68 34.17 -19.46
N ILE A 6 -15.47 35.01 -20.14
CA ILE A 6 -14.97 35.84 -21.25
C ILE A 6 -13.90 36.82 -20.77
N TRP A 7 -14.09 37.47 -19.62
CA TRP A 7 -13.08 38.36 -19.04
C TRP A 7 -11.78 37.63 -18.67
N ALA A 8 -11.85 36.39 -18.19
CA ALA A 8 -10.66 35.58 -17.93
C ALA A 8 -9.85 35.34 -19.22
N VAL A 9 -10.53 35.01 -20.32
CA VAL A 9 -9.91 34.83 -21.64
C VAL A 9 -9.34 36.15 -22.17
N ALA A 10 -10.05 37.26 -22.02
CA ALA A 10 -9.55 38.59 -22.38
C ALA A 10 -8.26 38.95 -21.61
N GLY A 11 -8.21 38.62 -20.31
CA GLY A 11 -7.01 38.78 -19.50
C GLY A 11 -5.83 37.94 -20.03
N ALA A 12 -6.08 36.69 -20.45
CA ALA A 12 -5.05 35.84 -21.07
C ALA A 12 -4.53 36.45 -22.38
N LEU A 13 -5.42 37.05 -23.18
CA LEU A 13 -5.07 37.72 -24.42
C LEU A 13 -4.16 38.93 -24.18
N TRP A 14 -4.41 39.72 -23.13
CA TRP A 14 -3.53 40.84 -22.75
C TRP A 14 -2.14 40.37 -22.31
N VAL A 15 -2.07 39.28 -21.54
CA VAL A 15 -0.78 38.65 -21.17
C VAL A 15 -0.04 38.13 -22.40
N TRP A 16 -0.75 37.51 -23.35
CA TRP A 16 -0.17 37.07 -24.62
C TRP A 16 0.38 38.22 -25.46
N LEU A 17 -0.40 39.31 -25.61
CA LEU A 17 0.01 40.51 -26.35
C LEU A 17 1.25 41.16 -25.74
N ALA A 18 1.30 41.25 -24.41
CA ALA A 18 2.46 41.75 -23.68
C ALA A 18 3.75 40.97 -24.02
N GLY A 19 3.61 39.66 -24.29
CA GLY A 19 4.75 38.78 -24.62
C GLY A 19 5.21 38.90 -26.07
N ARG A 20 4.32 39.30 -26.99
CA ARG A 20 4.59 39.40 -28.43
C ARG A 20 5.04 40.77 -28.90
N GLN A 21 4.40 41.84 -28.42
CA GLN A 21 4.50 43.18 -29.02
C GLN A 21 5.33 44.18 -28.20
N SER A 22 6.12 43.74 -27.23
CA SER A 22 6.89 44.58 -26.29
C SER A 22 6.08 45.51 -25.38
N VAL A 23 4.74 45.45 -25.43
CA VAL A 23 3.81 46.22 -24.58
C VAL A 23 3.62 45.54 -23.22
N ARG A 24 4.69 45.45 -22.44
CA ARG A 24 4.76 44.63 -21.22
C ARG A 24 3.83 45.08 -20.08
N TRP A 25 3.45 46.35 -20.07
CA TRP A 25 2.55 46.90 -19.06
C TRP A 25 1.13 46.31 -19.13
N LEU A 26 0.76 45.64 -20.23
CA LEU A 26 -0.52 44.93 -20.36
C LEU A 26 -0.60 43.64 -19.53
N ALA A 27 0.54 42.98 -19.23
CA ALA A 27 0.53 41.71 -18.51
C ALA A 27 -0.03 41.82 -17.09
N PRO A 28 0.37 42.81 -16.25
CA PRO A 28 -0.24 43.03 -14.94
C PRO A 28 -1.76 43.23 -15.02
N TRP A 29 -2.25 44.04 -15.97
CA TRP A 29 -3.68 44.26 -16.14
C TRP A 29 -4.41 42.99 -16.54
N GLY A 30 -3.84 42.18 -17.45
CA GLY A 30 -4.41 40.89 -17.83
C GLY A 30 -4.54 39.93 -16.66
N LEU A 31 -3.53 39.86 -15.80
CA LEU A 31 -3.56 39.04 -14.58
C LEU A 31 -4.58 39.54 -13.56
N VAL A 32 -4.65 40.86 -13.34
CA VAL A 32 -5.66 41.47 -12.46
C VAL A 32 -7.07 41.17 -12.95
N THR A 33 -7.31 41.26 -14.27
CA THR A 33 -8.60 40.89 -14.87
C THR A 33 -8.93 39.42 -14.67
N GLN A 34 -7.95 38.51 -14.75
CA GLN A 34 -8.18 37.08 -14.47
C GLN A 34 -8.54 36.81 -13.00
N VAL A 35 -7.90 37.51 -12.06
CA VAL A 35 -8.24 37.41 -10.63
C VAL A 35 -9.66 37.93 -10.39
N ALA A 36 -10.00 39.11 -10.94
CA ALA A 36 -11.33 39.68 -10.83
C ALA A 36 -12.41 38.77 -11.46
N ALA A 37 -12.11 38.16 -12.60
CA ALA A 37 -12.99 37.19 -13.25
C ALA A 37 -13.23 35.96 -12.36
N GLY A 38 -12.19 35.41 -11.73
CA GLY A 38 -12.37 34.29 -10.80
C GLY A 38 -13.15 34.67 -9.54
N ILE A 39 -12.92 35.84 -8.97
CA ILE A 39 -13.72 36.35 -7.83
C ILE A 39 -15.19 36.49 -8.24
N ALA A 40 -15.47 37.05 -9.41
CA ALA A 40 -16.83 37.17 -9.94
C ALA A 40 -17.50 35.81 -10.23
N PHE A 41 -16.72 34.75 -10.41
CA PHE A 41 -17.20 33.38 -10.64
C PHE A 41 -17.46 32.59 -9.35
N VAL A 42 -17.03 33.10 -8.18
CA VAL A 42 -17.22 32.42 -6.87
C VAL A 42 -18.68 32.06 -6.59
N PRO A 43 -19.71 32.91 -6.82
CA PRO A 43 -21.09 32.53 -6.55
C PRO A 43 -21.55 31.31 -7.33
N ALA A 44 -21.11 31.18 -8.60
CA ALA A 44 -21.40 30.00 -9.42
C ALA A 44 -20.68 28.75 -8.89
N THR A 45 -19.49 28.93 -8.34
CA THR A 45 -18.71 27.86 -7.71
C THR A 45 -19.37 27.35 -6.44
N VAL A 46 -19.89 28.25 -5.59
CA VAL A 46 -20.65 27.88 -4.39
C VAL A 46 -21.90 27.09 -4.77
N ALA A 47 -22.67 27.56 -5.77
CA ALA A 47 -23.84 26.84 -6.25
C ALA A 47 -23.51 25.46 -6.86
N ALA A 48 -22.33 25.31 -7.47
CA ALA A 48 -21.87 24.01 -7.97
C ALA A 48 -21.45 23.08 -6.83
N LEU A 49 -20.80 23.61 -5.78
CA LEU A 49 -20.44 22.85 -4.59
C LEU A 49 -21.68 22.32 -3.84
N ASP A 50 -22.77 23.08 -3.79
CA ASP A 50 -24.04 22.64 -3.19
C ASP A 50 -24.65 21.44 -3.94
N ARG A 51 -24.32 21.27 -5.23
CA ARG A 51 -24.74 20.14 -6.07
C ARG A 51 -23.72 18.99 -6.09
N ALA A 52 -22.55 19.14 -5.45
CA ALA A 52 -21.55 18.08 -5.43
C ALA A 52 -22.11 16.81 -4.79
N PHE A 53 -21.76 15.65 -5.33
CA PHE A 53 -22.30 14.34 -4.92
C PHE A 53 -23.82 14.18 -5.10
N GLN A 54 -24.46 15.06 -5.87
CA GLN A 54 -25.84 14.87 -6.31
C GLN A 54 -25.85 14.55 -7.80
N PRO A 55 -26.44 13.42 -8.22
CA PRO A 55 -26.51 13.06 -9.63
C PRO A 55 -27.20 14.15 -10.46
N ALA A 56 -26.53 14.60 -11.52
CA ALA A 56 -27.07 15.57 -12.45
C ALA A 56 -28.37 15.04 -13.07
N THR A 57 -29.46 15.82 -12.97
CA THR A 57 -30.75 15.49 -13.58
C THR A 57 -30.99 16.42 -14.77
N GLY A 58 -31.17 15.85 -15.96
CA GLY A 58 -31.55 16.62 -17.16
C GLY A 58 -30.40 17.25 -17.97
N HIS A 59 -29.13 17.07 -17.55
CA HIS A 59 -27.97 17.45 -18.36
C HIS A 59 -26.83 16.44 -18.21
N LEU A 60 -25.97 16.35 -19.22
CA LEU A 60 -24.75 15.55 -19.14
C LEU A 60 -23.71 16.28 -18.27
N PRO A 61 -23.01 15.58 -17.36
CA PRO A 61 -21.86 16.12 -16.65
C PRO A 61 -20.83 16.70 -17.64
N PHE A 62 -20.12 17.76 -17.26
CA PHE A 62 -19.14 18.48 -18.08
C PHE A 62 -19.69 19.23 -19.31
N VAL A 63 -21.00 19.31 -19.51
CA VAL A 63 -21.62 19.98 -20.67
C VAL A 63 -22.48 21.19 -20.25
N ASP A 64 -22.54 21.52 -18.96
CA ASP A 64 -23.34 22.63 -18.46
C ASP A 64 -22.62 24.01 -18.55
N GLU A 65 -23.34 25.08 -18.21
CA GLU A 65 -22.76 26.44 -18.24
C GLU A 65 -21.61 26.63 -17.24
N PHE A 66 -21.67 25.93 -16.10
CA PHE A 66 -20.62 25.95 -15.09
C PHE A 66 -19.35 25.30 -15.64
N ALA A 67 -19.49 24.17 -16.34
CA ALA A 67 -18.42 23.42 -16.98
C ALA A 67 -17.60 24.28 -17.94
N VAL A 68 -18.28 25.02 -18.81
CA VAL A 68 -17.62 25.95 -19.73
C VAL A 68 -16.92 27.07 -18.96
N GLY A 69 -17.56 27.60 -17.92
CA GLY A 69 -17.02 28.69 -17.10
C GLY A 69 -15.69 28.34 -16.42
N TRP A 70 -15.67 27.29 -15.61
CA TRP A 70 -14.43 26.92 -14.88
C TRP A 70 -13.33 26.45 -15.82
N ALA A 71 -13.66 25.76 -16.91
CA ALA A 71 -12.67 25.31 -17.90
C ALA A 71 -11.97 26.51 -18.56
N LEU A 72 -12.73 27.55 -18.93
CA LEU A 72 -12.16 28.78 -19.50
C LEU A 72 -11.30 29.53 -18.49
N LEU A 73 -11.70 29.63 -17.21
CA LEU A 73 -10.88 30.24 -16.16
C LEU A 73 -9.57 29.48 -15.96
N GLY A 74 -9.64 28.15 -15.86
CA GLY A 74 -8.46 27.29 -15.70
C GLY A 74 -7.50 27.40 -16.86
N LEU A 75 -8.00 27.25 -18.10
CA LEU A 75 -7.18 27.38 -19.31
C LEU A 75 -6.58 28.78 -19.46
N ALA A 76 -7.34 29.84 -19.16
CA ALA A 76 -6.85 31.21 -19.22
C ALA A 76 -5.68 31.43 -18.26
N GLY A 77 -5.73 30.89 -17.03
CA GLY A 77 -4.63 30.94 -16.07
C GLY A 77 -3.40 30.15 -16.53
N LEU A 78 -3.59 28.94 -17.04
CA LEU A 78 -2.50 28.09 -17.57
C LEU A 78 -1.80 28.72 -18.79
N VAL A 79 -2.57 29.35 -19.68
CA VAL A 79 -2.04 30.07 -20.86
C VAL A 79 -1.30 31.33 -20.44
N SER A 80 -1.83 32.12 -19.50
CA SER A 80 -1.13 33.27 -18.93
C SER A 80 0.20 32.86 -18.31
N SER A 81 0.21 31.80 -17.51
CA SER A 81 1.42 31.26 -16.90
C SER A 81 2.50 30.92 -17.94
N TYR A 82 2.12 30.25 -19.03
CA TYR A 82 3.03 29.91 -20.11
C TYR A 82 3.68 31.15 -20.75
N PHE A 83 2.89 32.19 -21.04
CA PHE A 83 3.42 33.40 -21.66
C PHE A 83 4.28 34.23 -20.70
N VAL A 84 3.91 34.30 -19.41
CA VAL A 84 4.75 34.95 -18.39
C VAL A 84 6.08 34.21 -18.22
N GLN A 85 6.07 32.87 -18.19
CA GLN A 85 7.30 32.08 -18.12
C GLN A 85 8.21 32.36 -19.33
N ARG A 86 7.65 32.46 -20.53
CA ARG A 86 8.43 32.82 -21.73
C ARG A 86 9.03 34.22 -21.69
N MET A 87 8.38 35.18 -21.02
CA MET A 87 8.98 36.49 -20.77
C MET A 87 10.16 36.38 -19.81
N ALA A 88 10.04 35.55 -18.77
CA ALA A 88 11.10 35.32 -17.80
C ALA A 88 12.33 34.60 -18.41
N ASP A 89 12.11 33.66 -19.32
CA ASP A 89 13.17 32.89 -19.99
C ASP A 89 13.94 33.72 -21.05
N ALA A 90 13.59 34.99 -21.28
CA ALA A 90 14.29 35.93 -22.14
C ALA A 90 15.02 37.03 -21.33
N PRO A 91 16.12 36.68 -20.61
CA PRO A 91 16.76 37.55 -19.62
C PRO A 91 17.41 38.80 -20.22
N GLU A 92 17.91 38.73 -21.45
CA GLU A 92 18.53 39.89 -22.14
C GLU A 92 17.59 41.08 -22.30
N ARG A 93 16.28 40.86 -22.18
CA ARG A 93 15.25 41.88 -22.34
C ARG A 93 14.68 42.36 -21.01
N THR A 94 15.01 41.77 -19.86
CA THR A 94 14.17 41.93 -18.65
C THR A 94 14.96 41.91 -17.34
N PRO A 95 14.95 42.98 -16.53
CA PRO A 95 15.72 43.05 -15.28
C PRO A 95 15.14 42.24 -14.10
N ASN A 96 13.84 41.90 -14.11
CA ASN A 96 13.16 41.22 -12.98
C ASN A 96 12.71 39.78 -13.31
N THR A 97 13.66 38.92 -13.69
CA THR A 97 13.40 37.53 -14.07
C THR A 97 12.76 36.69 -12.97
N ASP A 98 13.19 36.85 -11.71
CA ASP A 98 12.69 36.03 -10.60
C ASP A 98 11.25 36.37 -10.23
N LEU A 99 10.88 37.65 -10.26
CA LEU A 99 9.49 38.07 -10.08
C LEU A 99 8.59 37.47 -11.16
N LEU A 100 9.01 37.50 -12.43
CA LEU A 100 8.23 36.91 -13.52
C LEU A 100 8.07 35.39 -13.37
N LYS A 101 9.11 34.67 -12.94
CA LYS A 101 9.00 33.24 -12.62
C LYS A 101 7.99 32.99 -11.50
N LEU A 102 8.02 33.79 -10.43
CA LEU A 102 7.04 33.70 -9.36
C LEU A 102 5.63 33.96 -9.87
N VAL A 103 5.43 35.01 -10.67
CA VAL A 103 4.13 35.34 -11.27
C VAL A 103 3.65 34.22 -12.20
N ALA A 104 4.53 33.59 -12.97
CA ALA A 104 4.19 32.43 -13.79
C ALA A 104 3.72 31.25 -12.92
N VAL A 105 4.41 30.96 -11.81
CA VAL A 105 4.00 29.92 -10.86
C VAL A 105 2.65 30.24 -10.21
N LEU A 106 2.41 31.49 -9.81
CA LEU A 106 1.12 31.91 -9.23
C LEU A 106 -0.01 31.81 -10.24
N ALA A 107 0.21 32.25 -11.48
CA ALA A 107 -0.76 32.10 -12.57
C ALA A 107 -1.04 30.62 -12.89
N PHE A 108 0.00 29.77 -12.81
CA PHE A 108 -0.15 28.33 -12.97
C PHE A 108 -1.01 27.74 -11.85
N ALA A 109 -0.68 28.05 -10.60
CA ALA A 109 -1.40 27.57 -9.43
C ALA A 109 -2.88 28.00 -9.48
N TRP A 110 -3.14 29.24 -9.88
CA TRP A 110 -4.49 29.76 -10.11
C TRP A 110 -5.23 28.99 -11.20
N GLY A 111 -4.63 28.83 -12.39
CA GLY A 111 -5.24 28.08 -13.49
C GLY A 111 -5.47 26.61 -13.15
N ALA A 112 -4.52 25.97 -12.48
CA ALA A 112 -4.62 24.58 -12.03
C ALA A 112 -5.70 24.42 -10.95
N ALA A 113 -5.82 25.35 -10.01
CA ALA A 113 -6.86 25.33 -8.98
C ALA A 113 -8.26 25.39 -9.59
N TRP A 114 -8.49 26.27 -10.57
CA TRP A 114 -9.76 26.33 -11.29
C TRP A 114 -10.02 25.08 -12.13
N TRP A 115 -9.00 24.57 -12.82
CA TRP A 115 -9.12 23.37 -13.66
C TRP A 115 -9.46 22.13 -12.84
N PHE A 116 -8.69 21.83 -11.79
CA PHE A 116 -8.93 20.65 -10.96
C PHE A 116 -10.15 20.83 -10.05
N GLY A 117 -10.34 22.01 -9.45
CA GLY A 117 -11.46 22.28 -8.57
C GLY A 117 -12.80 22.13 -9.28
N GLY A 118 -13.00 22.87 -10.38
CA GLY A 118 -14.25 22.80 -11.14
C GLY A 118 -14.50 21.43 -11.74
N GLY A 119 -13.46 20.79 -12.30
CA GLY A 119 -13.59 19.47 -12.90
C GLY A 119 -13.82 18.33 -11.89
N ILE A 120 -13.29 18.41 -10.67
CA ILE A 120 -13.61 17.45 -9.60
C ILE A 120 -15.06 17.63 -9.16
N VAL A 121 -15.54 18.87 -8.98
CA VAL A 121 -16.95 19.13 -8.63
C VAL A 121 -17.89 18.58 -9.70
N GLU A 122 -17.59 18.81 -10.98
CA GLU A 122 -18.36 18.22 -12.08
C GLU A 122 -18.30 16.67 -12.06
N ALA A 123 -17.13 16.10 -11.81
CA ALA A 123 -16.95 14.65 -11.75
C ALA A 123 -17.74 13.98 -10.60
N THR A 124 -18.13 14.71 -9.55
CA THR A 124 -18.98 14.17 -8.47
C THR A 124 -20.47 14.26 -8.75
N THR A 125 -20.89 14.84 -9.88
CA THR A 125 -22.31 14.90 -10.29
C THR A 125 -22.75 13.68 -11.11
N VAL A 126 -21.86 12.71 -11.32
CA VAL A 126 -22.21 11.41 -11.92
C VAL A 126 -23.03 10.57 -10.92
N PRO A 127 -23.73 9.50 -11.36
CA PRO A 127 -24.41 8.60 -10.44
C PRO A 127 -23.47 8.02 -9.37
N ASP A 128 -23.98 7.80 -8.16
CA ASP A 128 -23.22 7.45 -6.96
C ASP A 128 -22.26 6.26 -7.07
N SER A 129 -22.39 5.39 -8.07
CA SER A 129 -21.47 4.25 -8.29
C SER A 129 -20.30 4.56 -9.23
N TYR A 130 -20.24 5.77 -9.80
CA TYR A 130 -19.25 6.18 -10.79
C TYR A 130 -18.40 7.37 -10.32
N VAL A 131 -18.61 7.91 -9.12
CA VAL A 131 -17.98 9.15 -8.65
C VAL A 131 -16.47 8.96 -8.55
N VAL A 132 -15.98 7.93 -7.84
CA VAL A 132 -14.55 7.63 -7.75
C VAL A 132 -13.95 7.40 -9.14
N SER A 133 -14.65 6.67 -10.01
CA SER A 133 -14.19 6.40 -11.38
C SER A 133 -14.07 7.67 -12.21
N ALA A 134 -15.06 8.56 -12.15
CA ALA A 134 -15.10 9.82 -12.89
C ALA A 134 -14.01 10.78 -12.39
N VAL A 135 -13.87 10.95 -11.07
CA VAL A 135 -12.83 11.80 -10.48
C VAL A 135 -11.44 11.24 -10.82
N LEU A 136 -11.24 9.93 -10.68
CA LEU A 136 -9.97 9.27 -10.99
C LEU A 136 -9.59 9.44 -12.47
N LEU A 137 -10.53 9.22 -13.40
CA LEU A 137 -10.32 9.40 -14.83
C LEU A 137 -10.03 10.86 -15.17
N PHE A 138 -10.80 11.80 -14.63
CA PHE A 138 -10.63 13.23 -14.88
C PHE A 138 -9.25 13.71 -14.43
N VAL A 139 -8.85 13.41 -13.19
CA VAL A 139 -7.55 13.80 -12.65
C VAL A 139 -6.42 13.14 -13.43
N THR A 140 -6.52 11.83 -13.69
CA THR A 140 -5.50 11.09 -14.44
C THR A 140 -5.32 11.65 -15.85
N ALA A 141 -6.42 11.81 -16.59
CA ALA A 141 -6.41 12.34 -17.95
C ALA A 141 -5.86 13.77 -17.99
N SER A 142 -6.26 14.63 -17.04
CA SER A 142 -5.75 16.00 -16.92
C SER A 142 -4.24 16.03 -16.67
N CYS A 143 -3.74 15.25 -15.71
CA CYS A 143 -2.30 15.18 -15.41
C CYS A 143 -1.48 14.68 -16.60
N VAL A 144 -1.96 13.63 -17.29
CA VAL A 144 -1.29 13.09 -18.49
C VAL A 144 -1.31 14.11 -19.63
N ALA A 145 -2.47 14.72 -19.91
CA ALA A 145 -2.62 15.72 -20.96
C ALA A 145 -1.70 16.92 -20.72
N MET A 146 -1.70 17.48 -19.50
CA MET A 146 -0.80 18.57 -19.13
C MET A 146 0.67 18.17 -19.29
N ALA A 147 1.08 16.99 -18.85
CA ALA A 147 2.47 16.53 -18.98
C ALA A 147 2.91 16.27 -20.44
N LEU A 148 2.01 15.85 -21.32
CA LEU A 148 2.26 15.68 -22.76
C LEU A 148 2.35 17.04 -23.47
N ILE A 149 1.39 17.93 -23.20
CA ILE A 149 1.36 19.30 -23.76
C ILE A 149 2.59 20.09 -23.28
N GLY A 150 2.91 20.03 -21.98
CA GLY A 150 4.09 20.66 -21.40
C GLY A 150 5.40 20.19 -22.03
N GLY A 151 5.49 18.90 -22.38
CA GLY A 151 6.62 18.36 -23.14
C GLY A 151 6.76 19.00 -24.53
N ARG A 152 5.65 19.13 -25.26
CA ARG A 152 5.66 19.77 -26.60
C ARG A 152 5.94 21.27 -26.55
N LEU A 153 5.43 21.95 -25.53
CA LEU A 153 5.62 23.39 -25.36
C LEU A 153 6.96 23.76 -24.69
N ARG A 154 7.74 22.78 -24.22
CA ARG A 154 8.92 22.95 -23.34
C ARG A 154 8.59 23.75 -22.07
N PHE A 155 7.42 23.50 -21.50
CA PHE A 155 6.93 24.19 -20.32
C PHE A 155 6.83 23.23 -19.14
N ALA A 156 7.83 23.28 -18.26
CA ALA A 156 8.01 22.29 -17.19
C ALA A 156 6.92 22.33 -16.11
N LEU A 157 6.31 23.50 -15.84
CA LEU A 157 5.26 23.63 -14.82
C LEU A 157 4.03 22.76 -15.12
N LEU A 158 3.68 22.56 -16.40
CA LEU A 158 2.58 21.67 -16.78
C LEU A 158 2.82 20.19 -16.44
N ALA A 159 4.06 19.78 -16.16
CA ALA A 159 4.35 18.43 -15.68
C ALA A 159 4.24 18.31 -14.15
N ALA A 160 4.12 19.43 -13.41
CA ALA A 160 4.05 19.42 -11.95
C ALA A 160 2.85 18.63 -11.39
N PRO A 161 1.61 18.73 -11.93
CA PRO A 161 0.47 17.98 -11.40
C PRO A 161 0.65 16.46 -11.43
N LEU A 162 1.47 15.96 -12.35
CA LEU A 162 1.76 14.53 -12.47
C LEU A 162 2.46 13.97 -11.21
N TRP A 163 3.23 14.79 -10.48
CA TRP A 163 3.81 14.42 -9.18
C TRP A 163 2.74 14.35 -8.08
N GLY A 164 1.68 15.17 -8.18
CA GLY A 164 0.53 15.09 -7.27
C GLY A 164 -0.41 13.91 -7.55
N LEU A 165 -0.19 13.13 -8.62
CA LEU A 165 -1.09 12.06 -9.00
C LEU A 165 -1.14 10.94 -7.95
N LEU A 166 0.01 10.43 -7.50
CA LEU A 166 0.06 9.33 -6.52
C LEU A 166 -0.72 9.62 -5.22
N PRO A 167 -0.54 10.76 -4.53
CA PRO A 167 -1.30 11.01 -3.32
C PRO A 167 -2.81 11.14 -3.59
N VAL A 168 -3.22 11.73 -4.72
CA VAL A 168 -4.64 11.82 -5.08
C VAL A 168 -5.24 10.43 -5.33
N ILE A 169 -4.60 9.60 -6.14
CA ILE A 169 -5.12 8.24 -6.41
C ILE A 169 -5.08 7.36 -5.16
N ALA A 170 -4.15 7.57 -4.24
CA ALA A 170 -4.11 6.87 -2.96
C ALA A 170 -5.29 7.26 -2.06
N VAL A 171 -5.62 8.56 -1.98
CA VAL A 171 -6.81 9.03 -1.25
C VAL A 171 -8.07 8.44 -1.87
N LEU A 172 -8.21 8.49 -3.20
CA LEU A 172 -9.37 7.89 -3.88
C LEU A 172 -9.45 6.38 -3.63
N ALA A 173 -8.33 5.67 -3.56
CA ALA A 173 -8.32 4.24 -3.26
C ALA A 173 -8.88 3.97 -1.85
N LEU A 174 -8.51 4.78 -0.86
CA LEU A 174 -9.00 4.66 0.52
C LEU A 174 -10.46 5.08 0.68
N LEU A 175 -10.96 5.99 -0.15
CA LEU A 175 -12.35 6.45 -0.14
C LEU A 175 -13.28 5.52 -0.94
N GLN A 176 -12.73 4.76 -1.90
CA GLN A 176 -13.52 3.89 -2.76
C GLN A 176 -14.44 2.89 -2.01
N PRO A 177 -14.02 2.23 -0.90
CA PRO A 177 -14.90 1.28 -0.20
C PRO A 177 -16.18 1.87 0.38
N TRP A 178 -16.27 3.21 0.48
CA TRP A 178 -17.49 3.91 0.91
C TRP A 178 -18.51 4.07 -0.21
N GLU A 179 -18.08 3.90 -1.47
CA GLU A 179 -18.90 4.06 -2.67
C GLU A 179 -19.20 2.70 -3.33
N ILE A 180 -18.16 1.89 -3.54
CA ILE A 180 -18.24 0.60 -4.26
C ILE A 180 -17.45 -0.49 -3.53
N ASP A 181 -18.01 -1.70 -3.51
CA ASP A 181 -17.43 -2.84 -2.76
C ASP A 181 -16.10 -3.32 -3.37
N SER A 182 -15.90 -3.14 -4.67
CA SER A 182 -14.71 -3.61 -5.39
C SER A 182 -14.21 -2.57 -6.40
N PRO A 183 -12.87 -2.41 -6.55
CA PRO A 183 -12.24 -1.59 -7.58
C PRO A 183 -12.54 -2.02 -9.04
N LEU A 184 -13.41 -3.01 -9.24
CA LEU A 184 -13.84 -3.48 -10.55
C LEU A 184 -15.27 -3.04 -10.92
N GLN A 185 -16.00 -2.40 -10.00
CA GLN A 185 -17.37 -1.92 -10.23
C GLN A 185 -17.39 -0.50 -10.83
N GLY A 186 -18.54 -0.04 -11.33
CA GLY A 186 -18.78 1.40 -11.52
C GLY A 186 -17.83 2.11 -12.50
N GLY A 187 -17.27 1.40 -13.47
CA GLY A 187 -16.22 1.92 -14.37
C GLY A 187 -14.80 1.94 -13.79
N ALA A 188 -14.62 1.60 -12.51
CA ALA A 188 -13.32 1.58 -11.84
C ALA A 188 -12.37 0.53 -12.42
N TRP A 189 -12.92 -0.55 -13.00
CA TRP A 189 -12.16 -1.57 -13.74
C TRP A 189 -11.32 -0.99 -14.88
N LEU A 190 -11.72 0.16 -15.44
CA LEU A 190 -10.95 0.89 -16.45
C LEU A 190 -10.15 2.05 -15.82
N ALA A 191 -10.74 2.75 -14.85
CA ALA A 191 -10.11 3.91 -14.22
C ALA A 191 -8.81 3.54 -13.49
N TRP A 192 -8.79 2.44 -12.74
CA TRP A 192 -7.61 2.00 -11.98
C TRP A 192 -6.43 1.59 -12.88
N PRO A 193 -6.60 0.72 -13.89
CA PRO A 193 -5.49 0.41 -14.80
C PRO A 193 -4.92 1.65 -15.51
N LEU A 194 -5.77 2.59 -15.92
CA LEU A 194 -5.30 3.83 -16.55
C LEU A 194 -4.53 4.72 -15.57
N ALA A 195 -5.00 4.84 -14.34
CA ALA A 195 -4.31 5.58 -13.28
C ALA A 195 -2.95 4.93 -12.93
N LEU A 196 -2.91 3.61 -12.79
CA LEU A 196 -1.68 2.85 -12.52
C LEU A 196 -0.69 2.93 -13.69
N ALA A 197 -1.17 2.83 -14.93
CA ALA A 197 -0.33 3.01 -16.11
C ALA A 197 0.25 4.42 -16.19
N SER A 198 -0.56 5.44 -15.85
CA SER A 198 -0.13 6.84 -15.81
C SER A 198 0.88 7.10 -14.70
N HIS A 199 0.69 6.49 -13.52
CA HIS A 199 1.68 6.49 -12.44
C HIS A 199 2.98 5.81 -12.89
N GLY A 200 2.91 4.62 -13.48
CA GLY A 200 4.09 3.92 -14.01
C GLY A 200 4.84 4.73 -15.08
N TRP A 201 4.10 5.42 -15.95
CA TRP A 201 4.68 6.34 -16.94
C TRP A 201 5.35 7.55 -16.27
N MET A 202 4.70 8.15 -15.26
CA MET A 202 5.28 9.24 -14.47
C MET A 202 6.59 8.81 -13.81
N VAL A 203 6.60 7.64 -13.17
CA VAL A 203 7.79 7.10 -12.52
C VAL A 203 8.90 6.86 -13.55
N ARG A 204 8.59 6.20 -14.67
CA ARG A 204 9.58 5.94 -15.73
C ARG A 204 10.15 7.22 -16.34
N ARG A 205 9.33 8.25 -16.51
CA ARG A 205 9.76 9.55 -17.06
C ARG A 205 10.68 10.32 -16.11
N ASN A 206 10.54 10.12 -14.81
CA ASN A 206 11.26 10.85 -13.77
C ASN A 206 12.29 9.97 -13.05
N ASP A 207 12.61 8.80 -13.60
CA ASP A 207 13.61 7.88 -13.05
C ASP A 207 14.97 8.60 -12.92
N GLY A 208 15.65 8.36 -11.80
CA GLY A 208 16.91 9.04 -11.44
C GLY A 208 16.77 10.47 -10.88
N LYS A 209 15.55 11.04 -10.76
CA LYS A 209 15.36 12.34 -10.09
C LYS A 209 15.30 12.20 -8.56
N PRO A 210 15.77 13.20 -7.79
CA PRO A 210 15.62 13.19 -6.34
C PRO A 210 14.16 13.03 -5.91
N GLY A 211 13.91 12.16 -4.93
CA GLY A 211 12.57 11.93 -4.37
C GLY A 211 11.70 10.96 -5.17
N ILE A 212 12.14 10.42 -6.32
CA ILE A 212 11.33 9.46 -7.08
C ILE A 212 11.12 8.12 -6.36
N ASP A 213 12.02 7.75 -5.45
CA ASP A 213 11.99 6.48 -4.69
C ASP A 213 10.66 6.24 -3.97
N ILE A 214 10.06 7.29 -3.39
CA ILE A 214 8.77 7.16 -2.70
C ILE A 214 7.63 6.83 -3.67
N TYR A 215 7.73 7.24 -4.94
CA TYR A 215 6.73 6.94 -5.97
C TYR A 215 6.88 5.51 -6.51
N HIS A 216 8.10 4.98 -6.57
CA HIS A 216 8.34 3.56 -6.80
C HIS A 216 7.70 2.72 -5.70
N ALA A 217 7.99 3.04 -4.44
CA ALA A 217 7.45 2.33 -3.27
C ALA A 217 5.93 2.47 -3.17
N GLY A 218 5.40 3.69 -3.29
CA GLY A 218 3.98 3.99 -3.19
C GLY A 218 3.15 3.32 -4.29
N GLY A 219 3.72 3.11 -5.48
CA GLY A 219 3.09 2.29 -6.51
C GLY A 219 2.86 0.84 -6.07
N VAL A 220 3.82 0.23 -5.35
CA VAL A 220 3.67 -1.12 -4.80
C VAL A 220 2.60 -1.14 -3.72
N TRP A 221 2.57 -0.14 -2.84
CA TRP A 221 1.56 -0.05 -1.77
C TRP A 221 0.15 0.08 -2.34
N LEU A 222 -0.02 0.92 -3.36
CA LEU A 222 -1.29 1.11 -4.04
C LEU A 222 -1.76 -0.19 -4.72
N VAL A 223 -0.86 -0.87 -5.44
CA VAL A 223 -1.19 -2.17 -6.07
C VAL A 223 -1.54 -3.23 -5.03
N ALA A 224 -0.81 -3.30 -3.92
CA ALA A 224 -1.11 -4.24 -2.83
C ALA A 224 -2.49 -3.97 -2.21
N TYR A 225 -2.81 -2.70 -1.96
CA TYR A 225 -4.12 -2.29 -1.44
C TYR A 225 -5.24 -2.62 -2.43
N LEU A 226 -5.12 -2.20 -3.70
CA LEU A 226 -6.15 -2.45 -4.72
C LEU A 226 -6.33 -3.94 -5.00
N ALA A 227 -5.26 -4.75 -4.98
CA ALA A 227 -5.38 -6.19 -5.12
C ALA A 227 -6.15 -6.82 -3.95
N ALA A 228 -5.82 -6.42 -2.71
CA ALA A 228 -6.49 -6.90 -1.51
C ALA A 228 -7.98 -6.52 -1.49
N VAL A 229 -8.30 -5.23 -1.68
CA VAL A 229 -9.69 -4.72 -1.71
C VAL A 229 -10.45 -5.27 -2.93
N GLY A 230 -9.77 -5.42 -4.06
CA GLY A 230 -10.26 -6.11 -5.26
C GLY A 230 -10.80 -7.49 -4.97
N ALA A 231 -9.94 -8.34 -4.42
CA ALA A 231 -10.27 -9.71 -4.10
C ALA A 231 -11.33 -9.82 -2.98
N SER A 232 -11.20 -9.03 -1.91
CA SER A 232 -12.20 -9.03 -0.84
C SER A 232 -13.57 -8.58 -1.34
N GLY A 233 -13.62 -7.50 -2.13
CA GLY A 233 -14.85 -6.94 -2.68
C GLY A 233 -15.59 -7.91 -3.61
N LEU A 234 -14.85 -8.63 -4.48
CA LEU A 234 -15.43 -9.67 -5.33
C LEU A 234 -16.03 -10.81 -4.51
N LEU A 235 -15.33 -11.23 -3.45
CA LEU A 235 -15.81 -12.29 -2.57
C LEU A 235 -17.02 -11.86 -1.73
N THR A 236 -17.05 -10.61 -1.26
CA THR A 236 -18.23 -10.02 -0.59
C THR A 236 -19.45 -10.08 -1.50
N GLN A 237 -19.31 -9.66 -2.76
CA GLN A 237 -20.39 -9.72 -3.75
C GLN A 237 -20.85 -11.14 -4.06
N ALA A 238 -19.92 -12.10 -4.05
CA ALA A 238 -20.24 -13.52 -4.21
C ALA A 238 -20.90 -14.16 -2.96
N GLY A 239 -21.11 -13.38 -1.89
CA GLY A 239 -21.68 -13.87 -0.62
C GLY A 239 -20.72 -14.80 0.13
N ALA A 240 -19.41 -14.64 -0.05
CA ALA A 240 -18.41 -15.42 0.66
C ALA A 240 -18.36 -15.06 2.15
N GLY A 241 -18.07 -16.05 3.00
CA GLY A 241 -17.88 -15.83 4.43
C GLY A 241 -16.59 -15.06 4.75
N GLY A 242 -16.56 -14.43 5.92
CA GLY A 242 -15.44 -13.59 6.38
C GLY A 242 -14.07 -14.29 6.37
N THR A 243 -14.03 -15.59 6.65
CA THR A 243 -12.79 -16.40 6.56
C THR A 243 -12.18 -16.37 5.16
N LEU A 244 -12.98 -16.53 4.11
CA LEU A 244 -12.47 -16.57 2.74
C LEU A 244 -12.01 -15.18 2.28
N ILE A 245 -12.72 -14.14 2.70
CA ILE A 245 -12.36 -12.72 2.48
C ILE A 245 -11.04 -12.38 3.18
N ALA A 246 -10.85 -12.86 4.42
CA ALA A 246 -9.59 -12.67 5.15
C ALA A 246 -8.44 -13.44 4.51
N ALA A 247 -8.69 -14.68 4.09
CA ALA A 247 -7.71 -15.50 3.37
C ALA A 247 -7.28 -14.85 2.05
N SER A 248 -8.22 -14.32 1.26
CA SER A 248 -7.89 -13.64 0.00
C SER A 248 -7.04 -12.39 0.23
N THR A 249 -7.36 -11.61 1.25
CA THR A 249 -6.59 -10.42 1.63
C THR A 249 -5.13 -10.79 1.92
N LEU A 250 -4.91 -11.83 2.75
CA LEU A 250 -3.57 -12.35 3.03
C LEU A 250 -2.85 -12.84 1.79
N LEU A 251 -3.54 -13.60 0.92
CA LEU A 251 -2.96 -14.13 -0.32
C LEU A 251 -2.54 -13.01 -1.28
N MET A 252 -3.33 -11.95 -1.41
CA MET A 252 -2.98 -10.82 -2.27
C MET A 252 -1.74 -10.08 -1.75
N LEU A 253 -1.66 -9.81 -0.44
CA LEU A 253 -0.48 -9.20 0.18
C LEU A 253 0.76 -10.10 0.05
N ALA A 254 0.61 -11.40 0.32
CA ALA A 254 1.68 -12.39 0.15
C ALA A 254 2.16 -12.46 -1.31
N GLY A 255 1.24 -12.45 -2.27
CA GLY A 255 1.53 -12.47 -3.69
C GLY A 255 2.36 -11.26 -4.12
N VAL A 256 1.99 -10.05 -3.70
CA VAL A 256 2.77 -8.82 -4.03
C VAL A 256 4.17 -8.88 -3.44
N VAL A 257 4.30 -9.26 -2.16
CA VAL A 257 5.60 -9.42 -1.50
C VAL A 257 6.46 -10.45 -2.24
N TRP A 258 5.87 -11.60 -2.59
CA TRP A 258 6.57 -12.68 -3.29
C TRP A 258 7.02 -12.24 -4.68
N VAL A 259 6.14 -11.58 -5.46
CA VAL A 259 6.45 -11.12 -6.82
C VAL A 259 7.58 -10.10 -6.80
N MET A 260 7.55 -9.13 -5.88
CA MET A 260 8.64 -8.16 -5.73
C MET A 260 9.93 -8.85 -5.28
N ALA A 261 9.86 -9.76 -4.31
CA ALA A 261 11.01 -10.53 -3.86
C ALA A 261 11.64 -11.37 -4.98
N MET A 262 10.83 -12.00 -5.82
CA MET A 262 11.29 -12.94 -6.84
C MET A 262 11.74 -12.25 -8.12
N PHE A 263 10.98 -11.25 -8.59
CA PHE A 263 11.06 -10.72 -9.95
C PHE A 263 11.49 -9.26 -10.07
N ALA A 264 11.57 -8.46 -8.98
CA ALA A 264 11.87 -7.02 -9.11
C ALA A 264 13.08 -6.70 -10.01
N GLY A 265 14.21 -7.43 -9.84
CA GLY A 265 15.41 -7.25 -10.66
C GLY A 265 15.34 -7.78 -12.10
N ARG A 266 14.28 -8.53 -12.46
CA ARG A 266 14.06 -9.06 -13.81
C ARG A 266 12.98 -8.29 -14.58
N LEU A 267 12.24 -7.42 -13.90
CA LEU A 267 11.19 -6.63 -14.53
C LEU A 267 11.79 -5.49 -15.37
N PRO A 268 11.13 -5.08 -16.46
CA PRO A 268 11.59 -3.95 -17.27
C PRO A 268 11.73 -2.66 -16.46
N ALA A 269 12.47 -1.69 -17.03
CA ALA A 269 12.54 -0.35 -16.47
C ALA A 269 11.13 0.26 -16.30
N PRO A 270 10.87 0.98 -15.20
CA PRO A 270 11.85 1.46 -14.23
C PRO A 270 12.00 0.55 -12.99
N ILE A 271 11.38 -0.63 -12.99
CA ILE A 271 11.37 -1.55 -11.83
C ILE A 271 12.72 -2.25 -11.67
N GLY A 272 13.25 -2.84 -12.75
CA GLY A 272 14.54 -3.55 -12.72
C GLY A 272 15.71 -2.68 -12.28
N ASN A 273 15.76 -1.43 -12.78
CA ASN A 273 16.80 -0.46 -12.44
C ASN A 273 16.80 -0.09 -10.95
N ASN A 274 15.62 -0.06 -10.33
CA ASN A 274 15.40 0.34 -8.95
C ASN A 274 14.97 -0.84 -8.06
N ALA A 275 15.38 -2.07 -8.41
CA ALA A 275 14.88 -3.29 -7.76
C ALA A 275 15.08 -3.29 -6.24
N ALA A 276 16.15 -2.67 -5.75
CA ALA A 276 16.39 -2.49 -4.31
C ALA A 276 15.30 -1.63 -3.64
N THR A 277 14.88 -0.54 -4.28
CA THR A 277 13.81 0.35 -3.79
C THR A 277 12.47 -0.39 -3.74
N TYR A 278 12.10 -1.10 -4.81
CA TYR A 278 10.89 -1.93 -4.84
C TYR A 278 10.90 -3.04 -3.80
N LEU A 279 12.05 -3.68 -3.61
CA LEU A 279 12.20 -4.77 -2.65
C LEU A 279 12.12 -4.27 -1.20
N VAL A 280 12.85 -3.20 -0.86
CA VAL A 280 12.95 -2.74 0.53
C VAL A 280 11.82 -1.79 0.90
N TYR A 281 11.68 -0.68 0.19
CA TYR A 281 10.72 0.37 0.52
C TYR A 281 9.32 0.08 -0.03
N GLY A 282 9.22 -0.64 -1.16
CA GLY A 282 7.94 -1.12 -1.70
C GLY A 282 7.39 -2.31 -0.89
N ALA A 283 8.05 -3.47 -0.99
CA ALA A 283 7.53 -4.71 -0.42
C ALA A 283 7.67 -4.82 1.11
N GLY A 284 8.59 -4.09 1.74
CA GLY A 284 8.78 -4.14 3.20
C GLY A 284 7.55 -3.70 4.01
N PRO A 285 6.99 -2.50 3.77
CA PRO A 285 5.74 -2.09 4.40
C PRO A 285 4.56 -3.03 4.12
N VAL A 286 4.48 -3.59 2.91
CA VAL A 286 3.44 -4.58 2.56
C VAL A 286 3.62 -5.88 3.35
N ALA A 287 4.87 -6.35 3.51
CA ALA A 287 5.19 -7.50 4.33
C ALA A 287 4.80 -7.26 5.81
N LEU A 288 5.10 -6.07 6.34
CA LEU A 288 4.70 -5.69 7.69
C LEU A 288 3.18 -5.65 7.84
N ALA A 289 2.47 -4.98 6.93
CA ALA A 289 1.01 -4.89 6.94
C ALA A 289 0.37 -6.28 6.87
N GLY A 290 0.89 -7.18 6.01
CA GLY A 290 0.38 -8.54 5.92
C GLY A 290 0.64 -9.38 7.18
N ILE A 291 1.71 -9.12 7.94
CA ILE A 291 1.93 -9.77 9.24
C ILE A 291 1.02 -9.23 10.31
N VAL A 292 0.83 -7.93 10.39
CA VAL A 292 -0.15 -7.33 11.29
C VAL A 292 -1.55 -7.88 10.99
N TYR A 293 -1.91 -7.97 9.71
CA TYR A 293 -3.18 -8.53 9.28
C TYR A 293 -3.29 -10.04 9.57
N LEU A 294 -2.21 -10.81 9.41
CA LEU A 294 -2.17 -12.24 9.79
C LEU A 294 -2.47 -12.42 11.28
N LEU A 295 -1.85 -11.60 12.14
CA LEU A 295 -2.07 -11.65 13.58
C LEU A 295 -3.52 -11.31 13.92
N TYR A 296 -4.07 -10.24 13.32
CA TYR A 296 -5.47 -9.85 13.47
C TYR A 296 -6.42 -10.98 13.02
N ALA A 297 -6.23 -11.50 11.81
CA ALA A 297 -7.09 -12.53 11.23
C ALA A 297 -7.03 -13.83 12.03
N SER A 298 -5.88 -14.13 12.62
CA SER A 298 -5.68 -15.32 13.44
C SER A 298 -6.49 -15.34 14.74
N VAL A 299 -6.82 -14.17 15.27
CA VAL A 299 -7.67 -14.03 16.47
C VAL A 299 -9.13 -13.81 16.10
N ARG A 300 -9.41 -13.22 14.94
CA ARG A 300 -10.77 -12.82 14.55
C ARG A 300 -11.57 -13.92 13.86
N PHE A 301 -10.93 -14.80 13.09
CA PHE A 301 -11.62 -15.75 12.22
C PHE A 301 -11.32 -17.20 12.58
N ASP A 302 -12.39 -17.99 12.62
CA ASP A 302 -12.43 -19.40 13.03
C ASP A 302 -11.92 -20.38 11.96
N GLY A 303 -11.70 -19.91 10.72
CA GLY A 303 -11.27 -20.77 9.60
C GLY A 303 -12.38 -21.60 8.97
N ALA A 304 -13.63 -21.48 9.43
CA ALA A 304 -14.76 -22.21 8.89
C ALA A 304 -15.17 -21.66 7.51
N MET A 305 -15.69 -22.55 6.66
CA MET A 305 -16.29 -22.19 5.38
C MET A 305 -17.78 -22.50 5.40
N THR A 306 -18.61 -21.60 4.87
CA THR A 306 -20.07 -21.73 4.93
C THR A 306 -20.63 -22.95 4.19
N ARG A 307 -19.95 -23.41 3.14
CA ARG A 307 -20.44 -24.50 2.26
C ARG A 307 -19.52 -25.72 2.16
N LEU A 308 -18.34 -25.67 2.77
CA LEU A 308 -17.32 -26.71 2.64
C LEU A 308 -16.94 -27.25 4.01
N PRO A 309 -16.67 -28.57 4.12
CA PRO A 309 -16.23 -29.16 5.37
C PRO A 309 -14.90 -28.55 5.80
N TYR A 310 -14.73 -28.37 7.12
CA TYR A 310 -13.46 -27.91 7.67
C TYR A 310 -12.40 -29.00 7.50
N LEU A 311 -11.29 -28.65 6.85
CA LEU A 311 -10.12 -29.51 6.70
C LEU A 311 -8.99 -28.98 7.59
N PRO A 312 -8.58 -29.72 8.64
CA PRO A 312 -7.45 -29.35 9.48
C PRO A 312 -6.20 -29.06 8.64
N LEU A 313 -5.49 -27.96 8.94
CA LEU A 313 -4.28 -27.50 8.24
C LEU A 313 -4.46 -27.05 6.77
N LEU A 314 -5.60 -27.38 6.14
CA LEU A 314 -5.90 -27.07 4.74
C LEU A 314 -7.03 -26.06 4.57
N ASN A 315 -7.49 -25.43 5.66
CA ASN A 315 -8.44 -24.34 5.53
C ASN A 315 -7.79 -23.13 4.81
N PRO A 316 -8.56 -22.34 4.04
CA PRO A 316 -8.01 -21.25 3.25
C PRO A 316 -7.21 -20.24 4.05
N LEU A 317 -7.63 -19.93 5.28
CA LEU A 317 -6.97 -18.95 6.13
C LEU A 317 -5.61 -19.45 6.64
N GLY A 318 -5.53 -20.73 7.02
CA GLY A 318 -4.27 -21.40 7.36
C GLY A 318 -3.27 -21.39 6.21
N LEU A 319 -3.73 -21.76 5.00
CA LEU A 319 -2.91 -21.73 3.78
C LEU A 319 -2.45 -20.31 3.42
N ALA A 320 -3.33 -19.32 3.52
CA ALA A 320 -3.02 -17.92 3.29
C ALA A 320 -2.00 -17.37 4.31
N SER A 321 -2.15 -17.75 5.58
CA SER A 321 -1.21 -17.38 6.66
C SER A 321 0.18 -17.99 6.41
N ALA A 322 0.23 -19.26 6.00
CA ALA A 322 1.47 -19.94 5.64
C ALA A 322 2.14 -19.29 4.41
N ALA A 323 1.36 -18.96 3.37
CA ALA A 323 1.85 -18.22 2.20
C ALA A 323 2.42 -16.85 2.57
N MET A 324 1.74 -16.10 3.44
CA MET A 324 2.22 -14.80 3.91
C MET A 324 3.53 -14.91 4.71
N LEU A 325 3.63 -15.88 5.62
CA LEU A 325 4.86 -16.18 6.36
C LEU A 325 6.01 -16.60 5.42
N ALA A 326 5.73 -17.44 4.43
CA ALA A 326 6.73 -17.87 3.46
C ALA A 326 7.20 -16.70 2.58
N ALA A 327 6.28 -15.89 2.06
CA ALA A 327 6.58 -14.74 1.21
C ALA A 327 7.48 -13.73 1.92
N SER A 328 7.19 -13.48 3.18
CA SER A 328 7.92 -12.50 3.99
C SER A 328 9.27 -13.01 4.50
N LEU A 329 9.41 -14.29 4.83
CA LEU A 329 10.72 -14.90 5.10
C LEU A 329 11.59 -14.93 3.83
N TYR A 330 11.00 -15.25 2.68
CA TYR A 330 11.68 -15.19 1.39
C TYR A 330 12.13 -13.75 1.06
N TRP A 331 11.25 -12.77 1.28
CA TRP A 331 11.58 -11.36 1.17
C TRP A 331 12.76 -10.97 2.07
N LEU A 332 12.73 -11.34 3.35
CA LEU A 332 13.81 -11.04 4.30
C LEU A 332 15.15 -11.64 3.85
N TRP A 333 15.13 -12.87 3.35
CA TRP A 333 16.30 -13.53 2.76
C TRP A 333 16.82 -12.78 1.53
N ARG A 334 15.93 -12.34 0.63
CA ARG A 334 16.28 -11.56 -0.57
C ARG A 334 16.85 -10.18 -0.25
N VAL A 335 16.27 -9.46 0.72
CA VAL A 335 16.76 -8.14 1.14
C VAL A 335 18.20 -8.24 1.65
N ARG A 336 18.53 -9.30 2.39
CA ARG A 336 19.90 -9.55 2.85
C ARG A 336 20.90 -9.71 1.71
N ALA A 337 20.50 -10.30 0.59
CA ALA A 337 21.35 -10.46 -0.58
C ALA A 337 21.52 -9.15 -1.37
N VAL A 338 20.46 -8.34 -1.48
CA VAL A 338 20.44 -7.14 -2.34
C VAL A 338 20.94 -5.88 -1.62
N MET A 339 20.62 -5.70 -0.34
CA MET A 339 21.07 -4.57 0.49
C MET A 339 21.62 -5.07 1.82
N PRO A 340 22.92 -5.43 1.91
CA PRO A 340 23.48 -6.08 3.09
C PRO A 340 23.38 -5.28 4.39
N SER A 341 23.45 -3.94 4.33
CA SER A 341 23.34 -3.06 5.52
C SER A 341 21.95 -3.15 6.14
N VAL A 342 20.90 -2.87 5.36
CA VAL A 342 19.49 -2.95 5.77
C VAL A 342 19.11 -4.39 6.10
N GLY A 343 19.54 -5.34 5.27
CA GLY A 343 19.24 -6.75 5.46
C GLY A 343 19.84 -7.34 6.73
N ARG A 344 21.03 -6.92 7.17
CA ARG A 344 21.57 -7.33 8.47
C ARG A 344 20.71 -6.82 9.63
N ALA A 345 20.29 -5.55 9.57
CA ALA A 345 19.42 -4.96 10.58
C ALA A 345 18.07 -5.70 10.66
N LEU A 346 17.38 -5.89 9.52
CA LEU A 346 16.11 -6.63 9.49
C LEU A 346 16.28 -8.10 9.90
N TRP A 347 17.39 -8.75 9.52
CA TRP A 347 17.66 -10.13 9.90
C TRP A 347 17.91 -10.31 11.40
N SER A 348 18.36 -9.26 12.11
CA SER A 348 18.43 -9.29 13.58
C SER A 348 17.04 -9.50 14.22
N LEU A 349 15.98 -9.05 13.55
CA LEU A 349 14.58 -9.20 13.96
C LEU A 349 13.98 -10.55 13.54
N ARG A 350 14.76 -11.49 12.99
CA ARG A 350 14.28 -12.84 12.60
C ARG A 350 13.57 -13.61 13.72
N TRP A 351 13.85 -13.27 14.98
CA TRP A 351 13.17 -13.88 16.13
C TRP A 351 11.72 -13.48 16.25
N VAL A 352 11.36 -12.29 15.76
CA VAL A 352 9.95 -11.88 15.62
C VAL A 352 9.23 -12.85 14.70
N TRP A 353 9.85 -13.26 13.59
CA TRP A 353 9.26 -14.24 12.66
C TRP A 353 9.07 -15.62 13.28
N VAL A 354 9.98 -16.06 14.14
CA VAL A 354 9.81 -17.30 14.91
C VAL A 354 8.63 -17.18 15.87
N ALA A 355 8.49 -16.04 16.57
CA ALA A 355 7.35 -15.80 17.44
C ALA A 355 6.02 -15.78 16.66
N VAL A 356 5.99 -15.11 15.50
CA VAL A 356 4.80 -15.10 14.61
C VAL A 356 4.50 -16.50 14.09
N LEU A 357 5.50 -17.32 13.75
CA LEU A 357 5.28 -18.72 13.36
C LEU A 357 4.65 -19.54 14.49
N VAL A 358 5.21 -19.47 15.70
CA VAL A 358 4.67 -20.18 16.88
C VAL A 358 3.24 -19.73 17.15
N PHE A 359 2.97 -18.43 17.07
CA PHE A 359 1.63 -17.86 17.21
C PHE A 359 0.67 -18.37 16.13
N ALA A 360 1.07 -18.31 14.85
CA ALA A 360 0.23 -18.74 13.72
C ALA A 360 -0.13 -20.23 13.81
N VAL A 361 0.83 -21.08 14.19
CA VAL A 361 0.59 -22.51 14.43
C VAL A 361 -0.34 -22.73 15.62
N SER A 362 -0.20 -21.93 16.69
CA SER A 362 -1.08 -22.01 17.86
C SER A 362 -2.52 -21.58 17.52
N ALA A 363 -2.68 -20.51 16.73
CA ALA A 363 -3.98 -20.05 16.24
C ALA A 363 -4.62 -21.07 15.28
N GLU A 364 -3.82 -21.74 14.46
CA GLU A 364 -4.30 -22.82 13.60
C GLU A 364 -4.82 -24.00 14.42
N LEU A 365 -4.10 -24.38 15.49
CA LEU A 365 -4.57 -25.40 16.41
C LEU A 365 -5.88 -24.99 17.11
N ALA A 366 -6.02 -23.71 17.48
CA ALA A 366 -7.26 -23.18 18.05
C ALA A 366 -8.44 -23.34 17.09
N ARG A 367 -8.22 -23.08 15.79
CA ARG A 367 -9.24 -23.32 14.76
C ARG A 367 -9.58 -24.79 14.62
N ILE A 368 -8.60 -25.68 14.68
CA ILE A 368 -8.83 -27.14 14.63
C ILE A 368 -9.70 -27.56 15.83
N VAL A 369 -9.34 -27.15 17.04
CA VAL A 369 -10.11 -27.46 18.25
C VAL A 369 -11.53 -26.92 18.15
N HIS A 370 -11.71 -25.68 17.69
CA HIS A 370 -13.03 -25.10 17.52
C HIS A 370 -13.90 -25.89 16.54
N ASN A 371 -13.38 -26.13 15.32
CA ASN A 371 -14.18 -26.73 14.25
C ASN A 371 -14.38 -28.24 14.41
N VAL A 372 -13.43 -28.95 15.03
CA VAL A 372 -13.48 -30.42 15.18
C VAL A 372 -14.11 -30.81 16.51
N LEU A 373 -13.84 -30.08 17.59
CA LEU A 373 -14.27 -30.43 18.94
C LEU A 373 -15.43 -29.55 19.46
N GLY A 374 -15.86 -28.55 18.70
CA GLY A 374 -17.01 -27.71 19.03
C GLY A 374 -16.78 -26.72 20.16
N VAL A 375 -15.53 -26.51 20.60
CA VAL A 375 -15.19 -25.50 21.61
C VAL A 375 -15.43 -24.12 21.00
N PRO A 376 -16.20 -23.19 21.60
CA PRO A 376 -16.42 -21.87 21.02
C PRO A 376 -15.10 -21.13 20.72
N PHE A 377 -15.04 -20.40 19.60
CA PHE A 377 -13.84 -19.66 19.18
C PHE A 377 -13.72 -18.34 19.94
N THR A 378 -13.57 -18.43 21.26
CA THR A 378 -13.30 -17.29 22.14
C THR A 378 -12.04 -17.57 22.94
N PHE A 379 -11.35 -16.50 23.37
CA PHE A 379 -10.14 -16.67 24.18
C PHE A 379 -10.42 -17.43 25.48
N ALA A 380 -11.54 -17.14 26.17
CA ALA A 380 -11.87 -17.77 27.45
C ALA A 380 -12.14 -19.27 27.31
N ASP A 381 -12.96 -19.64 26.32
CA ASP A 381 -13.35 -21.04 26.09
C ASP A 381 -12.17 -21.89 25.61
N LEU A 382 -11.37 -21.37 24.67
CA LEU A 382 -10.17 -22.04 24.21
C LEU A 382 -9.13 -22.16 25.33
N TYR A 383 -8.92 -21.10 26.11
CA TYR A 383 -7.98 -21.14 27.22
C TYR A 383 -8.38 -22.18 28.27
N GLY A 384 -9.67 -22.30 28.58
CA GLY A 384 -10.22 -23.29 29.51
C GLY A 384 -10.25 -24.72 28.99
N ALA A 385 -10.08 -24.95 27.68
CA ALA A 385 -10.12 -26.29 27.10
C ALA A 385 -8.82 -27.07 27.38
N GLU A 386 -8.90 -28.09 28.24
CA GLU A 386 -7.75 -28.93 28.63
C GLU A 386 -7.05 -29.58 27.42
N LEU A 387 -7.83 -30.09 26.46
CA LEU A 387 -7.29 -30.72 25.26
C LEU A 387 -6.54 -29.73 24.37
N TYR A 388 -6.99 -28.47 24.27
CA TYR A 388 -6.26 -27.42 23.54
C TYR A 388 -4.93 -27.12 24.21
N GLN A 389 -4.91 -27.01 25.55
CA GLN A 389 -3.66 -26.78 26.29
C GLN A 389 -2.65 -27.91 26.10
N MET A 390 -3.11 -29.17 26.14
CA MET A 390 -2.28 -30.34 25.89
C MET A 390 -1.71 -30.32 24.45
N MET A 391 -2.56 -30.11 23.46
CA MET A 391 -2.15 -30.06 22.05
C MET A 391 -1.15 -28.92 21.79
N LEU A 392 -1.31 -27.76 22.42
CA LEU A 392 -0.35 -26.66 22.34
C LEU A 392 1.02 -27.07 22.88
N SER A 393 1.05 -27.71 24.06
CA SER A 393 2.31 -28.15 24.69
C SER A 393 3.05 -29.17 23.82
N VAL A 394 2.34 -30.14 23.24
CA VAL A 394 2.91 -31.11 22.28
C VAL A 394 3.43 -30.40 21.04
N THR A 395 2.63 -29.49 20.46
CA THR A 395 2.99 -28.78 19.22
C THR A 395 4.22 -27.90 19.43
N TRP A 396 4.31 -27.17 20.54
CA TRP A 396 5.48 -26.37 20.89
C TRP A 396 6.71 -27.23 21.14
N GLY A 397 6.55 -28.40 21.77
CA GLY A 397 7.62 -29.38 21.94
C GLY A 397 8.18 -29.91 20.62
N VAL A 398 7.29 -30.25 19.67
CA VAL A 398 7.70 -30.66 18.31
C VAL A 398 8.40 -29.53 17.57
N MET A 399 7.90 -28.29 17.66
CA MET A 399 8.57 -27.13 17.07
C MET A 399 9.95 -26.89 17.69
N ALA A 400 10.07 -26.99 19.02
CA ALA A 400 11.34 -26.85 19.73
C ALA A 400 12.37 -27.87 19.26
N LEU A 401 11.99 -29.16 19.21
CA LEU A 401 12.83 -30.24 18.66
C LEU A 401 13.24 -29.94 17.22
N GLY A 402 12.29 -29.54 16.36
CA GLY A 402 12.56 -29.18 14.97
C GLY A 402 13.61 -28.06 14.84
N PHE A 403 13.48 -26.99 15.62
CA PHE A 403 14.47 -25.89 15.66
C PHE A 403 15.84 -26.33 16.18
N MET A 404 15.88 -27.17 17.22
CA MET A 404 17.14 -27.68 17.79
C MET A 404 17.86 -28.62 16.82
N VAL A 405 17.13 -29.54 16.17
CA VAL A 405 17.67 -30.41 15.12
C VAL A 405 18.15 -29.60 13.93
N ALA A 406 17.37 -28.63 13.44
CA ALA A 406 17.78 -27.75 12.35
C ALA A 406 19.02 -26.91 12.74
N GLY A 407 19.08 -26.43 13.99
CA GLY A 407 20.23 -25.73 14.55
C GLY A 407 21.49 -26.58 14.59
N ASN A 408 21.37 -27.83 15.03
CA ASN A 408 22.47 -28.80 15.05
C ASN A 408 22.98 -29.11 13.64
N ARG A 409 22.09 -29.53 12.73
CA ARG A 409 22.45 -29.89 11.34
C ARG A 409 23.10 -28.75 10.57
N SER A 410 22.69 -27.52 10.87
CA SER A 410 23.21 -26.32 10.20
C SER A 410 24.30 -25.59 10.97
N ARG A 411 24.80 -26.17 12.08
CA ARG A 411 25.78 -25.57 13.00
C ARG A 411 25.41 -24.15 13.46
N SER A 412 24.12 -23.86 13.56
CA SER A 412 23.60 -22.54 13.88
C SER A 412 23.10 -22.49 15.32
N ARG A 413 23.95 -21.98 16.22
CA ARG A 413 23.61 -21.77 17.63
C ARG A 413 22.34 -20.95 17.80
N ALA A 414 22.18 -19.91 16.97
CA ALA A 414 20.97 -19.11 16.91
C ALA A 414 19.71 -19.98 16.79
N ARG A 415 19.61 -20.82 15.74
CA ARG A 415 18.44 -21.69 15.52
C ARG A 415 18.24 -22.70 16.65
N TRP A 416 19.33 -23.22 17.19
CA TRP A 416 19.28 -24.15 18.33
C TRP A 416 18.69 -23.48 19.58
N PHE A 417 19.16 -22.27 19.93
CA PHE A 417 18.65 -21.51 21.07
C PHE A 417 17.19 -21.11 20.90
N ALA A 418 16.74 -20.86 19.68
CA ALA A 418 15.32 -20.61 19.41
C ALA A 418 14.45 -21.78 19.90
N GLY A 419 14.84 -23.01 19.54
CA GLY A 419 14.14 -24.20 20.00
C GLY A 419 14.29 -24.41 21.51
N ALA A 420 15.46 -24.14 22.09
CA ALA A 420 15.66 -24.22 23.54
C ALA A 420 14.75 -23.23 24.30
N ILE A 421 14.55 -22.01 23.80
CA ILE A 421 13.64 -21.01 24.39
C ILE A 421 12.19 -21.49 24.30
N ILE A 422 11.76 -22.01 23.14
CA ILE A 422 10.40 -22.57 22.99
C ILE A 422 10.20 -23.73 23.98
N LEU A 423 11.19 -24.62 24.12
CA LEU A 423 11.15 -25.71 25.10
C LEU A 423 11.05 -25.20 26.53
N ALA A 424 11.88 -24.21 26.91
CA ALA A 424 11.85 -23.62 28.24
C ALA A 424 10.49 -22.98 28.56
N ILE A 425 9.92 -22.22 27.62
CA ILE A 425 8.58 -21.65 27.73
C ILE A 425 7.54 -22.76 27.89
N THR A 426 7.64 -23.84 27.11
CA THR A 426 6.74 -25.00 27.19
C THR A 426 6.80 -25.62 28.58
N VAL A 427 8.00 -25.88 29.12
CA VAL A 427 8.20 -26.44 30.47
C VAL A 427 7.58 -25.53 31.52
N VAL A 428 7.86 -24.22 31.48
CA VAL A 428 7.27 -23.24 32.41
C VAL A 428 5.74 -23.26 32.33
N LYS A 429 5.17 -23.32 31.11
CA LYS A 429 3.72 -23.40 30.90
C LYS A 429 3.11 -24.64 31.58
N LEU A 430 3.74 -25.81 31.48
CA LEU A 430 3.25 -27.03 32.15
C LEU A 430 3.12 -26.81 33.66
N PHE A 431 4.09 -26.09 34.25
CA PHE A 431 4.07 -25.81 35.69
C PHE A 431 3.04 -24.78 36.12
N LEU A 432 2.72 -23.81 35.27
CA LEU A 432 1.80 -22.72 35.62
C LEU A 432 0.34 -23.04 35.25
N VAL A 433 0.13 -23.66 34.09
CA VAL A 433 -1.19 -23.89 33.50
C VAL A 433 -1.66 -25.33 33.76
N ASP A 434 -0.80 -26.33 33.50
CA ASP A 434 -1.24 -27.73 33.56
C ASP A 434 -1.26 -28.30 34.99
N LEU A 435 -0.59 -27.64 35.95
CA LEU A 435 -0.68 -27.98 37.39
C LEU A 435 -1.91 -27.39 38.09
N SER A 436 -2.53 -26.34 37.53
CA SER A 436 -3.72 -25.72 38.12
C SER A 436 -5.04 -26.40 37.70
N GLY A 437 -5.03 -27.22 36.64
CA GLY A 437 -6.14 -28.05 36.19
C GLY A 437 -6.32 -29.34 37.01
N ILE A 438 -7.58 -29.77 37.18
CA ILE A 438 -8.05 -30.74 38.20
C ILE A 438 -7.77 -32.22 37.80
N GLY A 439 -7.28 -32.52 36.59
CA GLY A 439 -7.00 -33.88 36.13
C GLY A 439 -5.58 -34.42 36.45
N THR A 440 -5.45 -35.34 37.42
CA THR A 440 -4.17 -35.99 37.76
C THR A 440 -3.55 -36.77 36.59
N VAL A 441 -4.36 -37.38 35.72
CA VAL A 441 -3.89 -38.22 34.60
C VAL A 441 -3.28 -37.38 33.48
N ALA A 442 -3.94 -36.29 33.06
CA ALA A 442 -3.42 -35.39 32.04
C ALA A 442 -2.06 -34.81 32.43
N ARG A 443 -1.89 -34.48 33.72
CA ARG A 443 -0.62 -34.01 34.29
C ARG A 443 0.51 -35.02 34.19
N ILE A 444 0.25 -36.29 34.53
CA ILE A 444 1.25 -37.37 34.43
C ILE A 444 1.68 -37.57 32.98
N VAL A 445 0.72 -37.62 32.05
CA VAL A 445 1.00 -37.79 30.61
C VAL A 445 1.82 -36.62 30.06
N SER A 446 1.50 -35.37 30.43
CA SER A 446 2.26 -34.19 30.03
C SER A 446 3.70 -34.21 30.56
N PHE A 447 3.92 -34.59 31.83
CA PHE A 447 5.28 -34.67 32.40
C PHE A 447 6.12 -35.77 31.77
N ILE A 448 5.54 -36.95 31.54
CA ILE A 448 6.23 -38.05 30.86
C ILE A 448 6.56 -37.64 29.43
N GLY A 449 5.61 -37.07 28.69
CA GLY A 449 5.82 -36.62 27.32
C GLY A 449 6.94 -35.59 27.20
N VAL A 450 6.99 -34.62 28.11
CA VAL A 450 8.03 -33.59 28.12
C VAL A 450 9.38 -34.13 28.60
N GLY A 451 9.40 -35.01 29.60
CA GLY A 451 10.62 -35.70 30.03
C GLY A 451 11.24 -36.54 28.90
N LEU A 452 10.41 -37.31 28.19
CA LEU A 452 10.84 -38.06 26.99
C LEU A 452 11.33 -37.14 25.89
N LEU A 453 10.67 -36.00 25.66
CA LEU A 453 11.10 -35.01 24.68
C LEU A 453 12.47 -34.41 25.02
N ILE A 454 12.73 -34.05 26.29
CA ILE A 454 14.03 -33.54 26.74
C ILE A 454 15.12 -34.60 26.53
N LEU A 455 14.84 -35.86 26.88
CA LEU A 455 15.79 -36.97 26.66
C LEU A 455 16.10 -37.16 25.17
N LEU A 456 15.06 -37.13 24.32
CA LEU A 456 15.21 -37.22 22.87
C LEU A 456 16.04 -36.05 22.31
N ILE A 457 15.80 -34.83 22.77
CA ILE A 457 16.57 -33.65 22.36
C ILE A 457 18.04 -33.77 22.77
N ALA A 458 18.31 -34.22 24.00
CA ALA A 458 19.67 -34.42 24.50
C ALA A 458 20.45 -35.44 23.65
N PHE A 459 19.78 -36.48 23.15
CA PHE A 459 20.37 -37.48 22.27
C PHE A 459 20.51 -37.01 20.81
N VAL A 460 19.47 -36.42 20.23
CA VAL A 460 19.38 -36.14 18.78
C VAL A 460 20.00 -34.78 18.40
N ALA A 461 19.97 -33.80 19.30
CA ALA A 461 20.32 -32.42 18.97
C ALA A 461 21.18 -31.73 20.05
N PRO A 462 22.41 -32.23 20.33
CA PRO A 462 23.34 -31.55 21.22
C PRO A 462 23.66 -30.13 20.72
N ALA A 463 24.01 -29.24 21.66
CA ALA A 463 24.31 -27.85 21.34
C ALA A 463 25.55 -27.73 20.43
N PRO A 464 25.51 -26.96 19.34
CA PRO A 464 26.68 -26.78 18.48
C PRO A 464 27.84 -26.12 19.23
N HIS A 465 29.04 -26.69 19.17
CA HIS A 465 30.25 -26.13 19.78
C HIS A 465 30.54 -24.70 19.29
N LYS A 466 31.13 -23.85 20.14
CA LYS A 466 31.72 -22.60 19.65
C LYS A 466 32.90 -23.01 18.77
N VAL A 467 33.00 -22.47 17.55
CA VAL A 467 34.28 -22.49 16.85
C VAL A 467 35.17 -21.54 17.63
N GLU A 468 35.96 -22.08 18.56
CA GLU A 468 37.12 -21.36 19.08
C GLU A 468 38.04 -21.14 17.89
N ALA A 469 38.21 -19.86 17.53
CA ALA A 469 39.35 -19.47 16.73
C ALA A 469 40.58 -19.61 17.62
N GLU A 470 41.11 -20.84 17.73
CA GLU A 470 42.35 -21.12 18.46
C GLU A 470 43.29 -21.96 17.60
N ALA A 471 44.54 -21.48 17.59
CA ALA A 471 45.79 -22.16 17.22
C ALA A 471 46.23 -22.22 15.74
N THR A 472 46.44 -21.07 15.10
CA THR A 472 47.69 -20.82 14.35
C THR A 472 48.74 -20.22 15.28
N VAL A 473 49.15 -21.00 16.29
CA VAL A 473 50.39 -20.81 17.07
C VAL A 473 50.84 -22.22 17.50
N ALA A 474 51.24 -23.04 16.54
CA ALA A 474 52.01 -24.26 16.77
C ALA A 474 52.53 -24.79 15.42
N GLU A 475 53.35 -23.97 14.75
CA GLU A 475 54.39 -24.40 13.79
C GLU A 475 55.18 -23.15 13.36
N VAL A 476 56.04 -22.68 14.26
CA VAL A 476 57.30 -21.99 13.94
C VAL A 476 58.39 -22.68 14.74
#